data_AF-A0A7S2VRC2-F1
#
_entry.id   AF-A0A7S2VRC2-F1
#
_cell.length_a   1.000
_cell.length_b   1.000
_cell.length_c   1.000
_cell.angle_alpha   90.00
_cell.angle_beta   90.00
_cell.angle_gamma   90.00
#
_symmetry.space_group_name_H-M   'P 1'
#
loop_
_entity.id
_entity.type
_entity.pdbx_description
1 polymer ?
#
loop_
_entity_poly.entity_id
_entity_poly.type
_entity_poly.pdbx_seq_one_letter_code
_entity_poly.pdbx_strand_id
1 'polypeptide(L)'
;DDGDAEVACIGIDYAWAGEGYGMCDVAYLLWDEPAADAIVGFMRYYHAELQRRLPTGAAAAFTPLVMQKHFELCVLDYARWYVAFRRGALFRAMPWAMDIVRGVLQELDGGAFLSEEEYAAAVGGHYPLD
;
A
#
# COMPACT_ATOMS: atom_id res chain seq x y z
N ASP A 1 30.22 9.51 -16.79
CA ASP A 1 29.37 8.57 -17.55
C ASP A 1 29.45 7.27 -16.79
N ASP A 2 28.88 7.28 -15.58
CA ASP A 2 28.95 6.14 -14.67
C ASP A 2 27.74 5.27 -15.00
N GLY A 3 27.98 4.30 -15.88
CA GLY A 3 26.99 3.31 -16.23
C GLY A 3 26.53 2.59 -14.98
N ASP A 4 25.26 2.82 -14.59
CA ASP A 4 24.55 2.02 -13.62
C ASP A 4 24.53 0.57 -14.13
N ALA A 5 25.51 -0.21 -13.69
CA ALA A 5 25.53 -1.64 -13.92
C ALA A 5 24.28 -2.23 -13.26
N GLU A 6 23.42 -2.84 -14.06
CA GLU A 6 22.19 -3.48 -13.59
C GLU A 6 22.56 -4.54 -12.53
N VAL A 7 22.24 -4.26 -11.27
CA VAL A 7 22.54 -5.18 -10.17
C VAL A 7 21.56 -6.34 -10.24
N ALA A 8 22.09 -7.55 -10.41
CA ALA A 8 21.28 -8.76 -10.40
C ALA A 8 20.76 -9.04 -8.97
N CYS A 9 19.46 -8.88 -8.77
CA CYS A 9 18.79 -9.20 -7.50
C CYS A 9 18.13 -10.58 -7.58
N ILE A 10 18.16 -11.33 -6.47
CA ILE A 10 17.45 -12.61 -6.32
C ILE A 10 16.48 -12.47 -5.14
N GLY A 11 15.21 -12.82 -5.36
CA GLY A 11 14.21 -12.90 -4.30
C GLY A 11 14.47 -14.10 -3.38
N ILE A 12 14.37 -13.88 -2.08
CA ILE A 12 14.52 -14.90 -1.03
C ILE A 12 13.38 -14.75 0.00
N ASP A 13 13.21 -15.75 0.87
CA ASP A 13 12.22 -15.76 1.96
C ASP A 13 10.75 -15.66 1.54
N TYR A 14 10.27 -16.70 0.83
CA TYR A 14 8.88 -16.81 0.36
C TYR A 14 7.91 -17.41 1.38
N ALA A 15 8.28 -17.49 2.67
CA ALA A 15 7.46 -18.14 3.70
C ALA A 15 6.10 -17.46 3.91
N TRP A 16 5.98 -16.19 3.52
CA TRP A 16 4.78 -15.36 3.64
C TRP A 16 4.22 -14.95 2.26
N ALA A 17 4.67 -15.59 1.18
CA ALA A 17 4.12 -15.37 -0.14
C ALA A 17 2.69 -15.95 -0.21
N GLY A 18 1.78 -15.22 -0.86
CA GLY A 18 0.39 -15.62 -1.00
C GLY A 18 -0.28 -14.89 -2.17
N GLU A 19 -1.59 -15.11 -2.30
CA GLU A 19 -2.40 -14.35 -3.26
C GLU A 19 -2.73 -12.97 -2.69
N GLY A 20 -2.59 -11.93 -3.52
CA GLY A 20 -2.87 -10.56 -3.11
C GLY A 20 -2.71 -9.58 -4.26
N TYR A 21 -2.95 -8.30 -3.96
CA TYR A 21 -2.63 -7.23 -4.90
C TYR A 21 -1.11 -7.13 -5.02
N GLY A 22 -0.57 -7.09 -6.24
CA GLY A 22 0.88 -6.90 -6.46
C GLY A 22 1.43 -5.55 -5.94
N MET A 23 0.57 -4.67 -5.39
CA MET A 23 0.96 -3.48 -4.65
C MET A 23 1.31 -3.77 -3.18
N CYS A 24 0.93 -4.92 -2.65
CA CYS A 24 1.29 -5.36 -1.30
C CYS A 24 2.81 -5.55 -1.20
N ASP A 25 3.42 -6.25 -2.16
CA ASP A 25 4.87 -6.42 -2.23
C ASP A 25 5.61 -5.08 -2.29
N VAL A 26 5.06 -4.12 -3.04
CA VAL A 26 5.62 -2.76 -3.15
C VAL A 26 5.48 -2.01 -1.84
N ALA A 27 4.31 -2.04 -1.20
CA ALA A 27 4.09 -1.39 0.09
C ALA A 27 5.00 -1.93 1.19
N TYR A 28 5.21 -3.25 1.23
CA TYR A 28 6.12 -3.90 2.18
C TYR A 28 7.58 -3.59 1.86
N LEU A 29 7.98 -3.58 0.59
CA LEU A 29 9.35 -3.24 0.17
C LEU A 29 9.72 -1.80 0.53
N LEU A 30 8.78 -0.86 0.36
CA LEU A 30 8.99 0.56 0.60
C LEU A 30 8.69 0.96 2.05
N TRP A 31 8.42 0.01 2.94
CA TRP A 31 7.96 0.31 4.29
C TRP A 31 8.93 1.18 5.08
N ASP A 32 10.22 0.88 5.02
CA ASP A 32 11.24 1.63 5.76
C ASP A 32 11.69 2.92 5.04
N GLU A 33 11.05 3.31 3.93
CA GLU A 33 11.35 4.54 3.19
C GLU A 33 10.61 5.76 3.80
N PRO A 34 11.32 6.71 4.42
CA PRO A 34 10.70 7.89 5.03
C PRO A 34 10.29 8.97 4.01
N ALA A 35 10.87 8.98 2.80
CA ALA A 35 10.69 10.05 1.83
C ALA A 35 9.48 9.80 0.90
N ALA A 36 8.45 10.64 1.03
CA ALA A 36 7.20 10.48 0.28
C ALA A 36 7.39 10.63 -1.25
N ASP A 37 8.33 11.49 -1.68
CA ASP A 37 8.68 11.67 -3.09
C ASP A 37 9.37 10.45 -3.68
N ALA A 38 10.20 9.75 -2.89
CA ALA A 38 10.80 8.48 -3.28
C ALA A 38 9.73 7.41 -3.52
N ILE A 39 8.73 7.30 -2.63
CA ILE A 39 7.60 6.37 -2.78
C ILE A 39 6.83 6.62 -4.09
N VAL A 40 6.50 7.88 -4.37
CA VAL A 40 5.84 8.26 -5.64
C VAL A 40 6.71 7.90 -6.85
N GLY A 41 8.02 8.12 -6.75
CA GLY A 41 9.00 7.71 -7.77
C GLY A 41 8.98 6.21 -8.04
N PHE A 42 9.04 5.39 -6.98
CA PHE A 42 8.99 3.94 -7.09
C PHE A 42 7.66 3.43 -7.65
N MET A 43 6.53 4.01 -7.24
CA MET A 43 5.22 3.65 -7.79
C MET A 43 5.12 3.93 -9.30
N ARG A 44 5.66 5.07 -9.75
CA ARG A 44 5.71 5.40 -11.19
C ARG A 44 6.60 4.44 -11.96
N TYR A 45 7.77 4.11 -11.41
CA TYR A 45 8.68 3.14 -12.00
C TYR A 45 8.02 1.76 -12.11
N TYR A 46 7.39 1.29 -11.04
CA TYR A 46 6.70 0.00 -11.01
C TYR A 46 5.55 -0.05 -12.03
N HIS A 47 4.75 1.02 -12.13
CA HIS A 47 3.72 1.12 -13.16
C HIS A 47 4.31 0.99 -14.56
N ALA A 48 5.41 1.69 -14.87
CA ALA A 48 6.06 1.58 -16.18
C ALA A 48 6.57 0.15 -16.46
N GLU A 49 7.13 -0.53 -15.47
CA GLU A 49 7.57 -1.92 -15.60
C GLU A 49 6.41 -2.89 -15.82
N LEU A 50 5.27 -2.69 -15.15
CA LEU A 50 4.05 -3.48 -15.39
C LEU A 50 3.56 -3.30 -16.82
N GLN A 51 3.54 -2.06 -17.33
CA GLN A 51 3.16 -1.77 -18.73
C GLN A 51 4.11 -2.46 -19.73
N ARG A 52 5.39 -2.59 -19.39
CA ARG A 52 6.40 -3.21 -20.26
C ARG A 52 6.37 -4.73 -20.23
N ARG A 53 6.10 -5.34 -19.07
CA ARG A 53 6.28 -6.78 -18.84
C ARG A 53 4.99 -7.60 -18.95
N LEU A 54 3.83 -7.00 -18.72
CA LEU A 54 2.54 -7.71 -18.75
C LEU A 54 1.89 -7.65 -20.14
N PRO A 55 1.04 -8.64 -20.49
CA PRO A 55 0.17 -8.54 -21.66
C PRO A 55 -0.73 -7.30 -21.57
N THR A 56 -1.00 -6.64 -22.70
CA THR A 56 -1.73 -5.36 -22.76
C THR A 56 -3.05 -5.35 -21.97
N GLY A 57 -3.84 -6.43 -22.05
CA GLY A 57 -5.11 -6.53 -21.32
C GLY A 57 -4.94 -6.56 -19.80
N ALA A 58 -3.89 -7.24 -19.30
CA ALA A 58 -3.56 -7.26 -17.88
C ALA A 58 -2.94 -5.94 -17.43
N ALA A 59 -2.03 -5.37 -18.22
CA ALA A 59 -1.40 -4.09 -17.95
C ALA A 59 -2.40 -2.93 -17.85
N ALA A 60 -3.45 -2.94 -18.68
CA ALA A 60 -4.49 -1.92 -18.70
C ALA A 60 -5.30 -1.83 -17.39
N ALA A 61 -5.37 -2.92 -16.61
CA ALA A 61 -6.04 -2.93 -15.31
C ALA A 61 -5.27 -2.13 -14.23
N PHE A 62 -3.95 -2.00 -14.39
CA PHE A 62 -3.08 -1.28 -13.46
C PHE A 62 -2.99 0.21 -13.82
N THR A 63 -4.12 0.91 -13.75
CA THR A 63 -4.07 2.37 -13.87
C THR A 63 -3.37 2.98 -12.64
N PRO A 64 -2.72 4.17 -12.77
CA PRO A 64 -2.09 4.83 -11.63
C PRO A 64 -3.04 5.01 -10.43
N LEU A 65 -4.31 5.33 -10.69
CA LEU A 65 -5.34 5.48 -9.66
C LEU A 65 -5.63 4.15 -8.93
N VAL A 66 -5.77 3.05 -9.67
CA VAL A 66 -6.01 1.72 -9.07
C VAL A 66 -4.82 1.29 -8.23
N MET A 67 -3.60 1.48 -8.75
CA MET A 67 -2.37 1.17 -8.02
C MET A 67 -2.24 2.00 -6.74
N GLN A 68 -2.59 3.29 -6.80
CA GLN A 68 -2.60 4.16 -5.63
C GLN A 68 -3.58 3.65 -4.56
N LYS A 69 -4.82 3.35 -4.93
CA LYS A 69 -5.81 2.81 -3.98
C LYS A 69 -5.37 1.50 -3.37
N HIS A 70 -4.81 0.58 -4.17
CA HIS A 70 -4.28 -0.68 -3.65
C HIS A 70 -3.10 -0.47 -2.70
N PHE A 71 -2.21 0.48 -3.01
CA PHE A 71 -1.10 0.84 -2.12
C PHE A 71 -1.60 1.38 -0.78
N GLU A 72 -2.55 2.32 -0.81
CA GLU A 72 -3.15 2.91 0.39
C GLU A 72 -3.84 1.86 1.27
N LEU A 73 -4.57 0.92 0.66
CA LEU A 73 -5.16 -0.22 1.37
C LEU A 73 -4.10 -1.14 2.01
N CYS A 74 -3.00 -1.40 1.33
CA CYS A 74 -1.90 -2.22 1.88
C CYS A 74 -1.22 -1.51 3.05
N VAL A 75 -1.04 -0.19 2.98
CA VAL A 75 -0.49 0.63 4.06
C VAL A 75 -1.39 0.58 5.30
N LEU A 76 -2.71 0.65 5.12
CA LEU A 76 -3.67 0.48 6.21
C LEU A 76 -3.60 -0.90 6.85
N ASP A 77 -3.58 -1.96 6.04
CA ASP A 77 -3.52 -3.33 6.57
C ASP A 77 -2.20 -3.58 7.31
N TYR A 78 -1.09 -3.07 6.77
CA TYR A 78 0.20 -3.08 7.46
C TYR A 78 0.12 -2.31 8.79
N ALA A 79 -0.50 -1.13 8.80
CA ALA A 79 -0.67 -0.35 10.02
C ALA A 79 -1.45 -1.08 11.09
N ARG A 80 -2.56 -1.70 10.70
CA ARG A 80 -3.35 -2.57 11.57
C ARG A 80 -2.51 -3.72 12.11
N TRP A 81 -1.77 -4.43 11.24
CA TRP A 81 -0.93 -5.56 11.62
C TRP A 81 0.18 -5.14 12.59
N TYR A 82 0.91 -4.06 12.30
CA TYR A 82 2.05 -3.64 13.09
C TYR A 82 1.64 -3.02 14.45
N VAL A 83 0.54 -2.28 14.51
CA VAL A 83 -0.04 -1.83 15.78
C VAL A 83 -0.40 -3.04 16.65
N ALA A 84 -1.01 -4.07 16.07
CA ALA A 84 -1.35 -5.31 16.77
C ALA A 84 -0.11 -6.10 17.25
N PHE A 85 0.99 -6.10 16.47
CA PHE A 85 2.16 -6.95 16.76
C PHE A 85 3.27 -6.25 17.57
N ARG A 86 3.44 -4.93 17.45
CA ARG A 86 4.62 -4.18 17.94
C ARG A 86 4.30 -2.88 18.69
N ARG A 87 3.06 -2.67 19.14
CA ARG A 87 2.61 -1.46 19.87
C ARG A 87 2.80 -0.14 19.09
N GLY A 88 2.95 -0.19 17.76
CA GLY A 88 2.89 0.99 16.89
C GLY A 88 4.05 2.00 16.96
N ALA A 89 5.18 1.68 17.59
CA ALA A 89 6.27 2.65 17.79
C ALA A 89 6.90 3.19 16.49
N LEU A 90 6.99 2.38 15.43
CA LEU A 90 7.59 2.77 14.14
C LEU A 90 6.74 3.79 13.37
N PHE A 91 5.42 3.84 13.57
CA PHE A 91 4.51 4.74 12.83
C PHE A 91 4.85 6.23 13.00
N ARG A 92 5.47 6.59 14.12
CA ARG A 92 5.92 7.97 14.37
C ARG A 92 7.04 8.40 13.42
N ALA A 93 7.75 7.46 12.80
CA ALA A 93 8.83 7.71 11.86
C ALA A 93 8.36 7.81 10.39
N MET A 94 7.09 7.53 10.09
CA MET A 94 6.53 7.55 8.73
C MET A 94 5.30 8.46 8.64
N PRO A 95 5.49 9.79 8.53
CA PRO A 95 4.39 10.75 8.47
C PRO A 95 3.41 10.49 7.30
N TRP A 96 3.91 10.05 6.15
CA TRP A 96 3.10 9.75 4.96
C TRP A 96 2.10 8.62 5.19
N ALA A 97 2.49 7.57 5.93
CA ALA A 97 1.61 6.44 6.22
C ALA A 97 0.48 6.87 7.16
N MET A 98 0.78 7.75 8.12
CA MET A 98 -0.23 8.33 9.01
C MET A 98 -1.22 9.21 8.26
N ASP A 99 -0.78 9.94 7.23
CA ASP A 99 -1.67 10.77 6.42
C ASP A 99 -2.57 9.93 5.51
N ILE A 100 -2.08 8.79 4.98
CA ILE A 100 -2.91 7.80 4.29
C ILE A 100 -3.96 7.21 5.25
N VAL A 101 -3.55 6.79 6.45
CA VAL A 101 -4.47 6.27 7.46
C VAL A 101 -5.55 7.30 7.76
N ARG A 102 -5.17 8.55 8.03
CA ARG A 102 -6.12 9.64 8.28
C ARG A 102 -7.01 9.92 7.08
N GLY A 103 -6.47 9.91 5.86
CA GLY A 103 -7.23 10.14 4.64
C GLY A 103 -8.30 9.09 4.43
N VAL A 104 -7.96 7.81 4.58
CA VAL A 104 -8.93 6.74 4.43
C VAL A 104 -9.93 6.71 5.59
N LEU A 105 -9.50 6.94 6.83
CA LEU A 105 -10.44 7.13 7.94
C LEU A 105 -11.38 8.32 7.65
N GLN A 106 -10.85 9.45 7.20
CA GLN A 106 -11.65 10.63 6.80
C GLN A 106 -12.68 10.29 5.71
N GLU A 107 -12.33 9.45 4.74
CA GLU A 107 -13.28 8.99 3.71
C GLU A 107 -14.34 8.02 4.25
N LEU A 108 -14.00 7.19 5.24
CA LEU A 108 -14.89 6.19 5.81
C LEU A 108 -15.78 6.71 6.96
N ASP A 109 -15.28 7.65 7.76
CA ASP A 109 -15.90 8.11 9.01
C ASP A 109 -15.94 9.64 9.19
N GLY A 110 -15.44 10.40 8.21
CA GLY A 110 -15.39 11.86 8.32
C GLY A 110 -14.31 12.40 9.27
N GLY A 111 -13.35 11.57 9.68
CA GLY A 111 -12.18 11.93 10.48
C GLY A 111 -12.40 11.76 11.98
N ALA A 112 -13.46 11.06 12.39
CA ALA A 112 -13.78 10.78 13.78
C ALA A 112 -13.34 9.36 14.13
N PHE A 113 -12.55 9.18 15.20
CA PHE A 113 -12.25 7.85 15.74
C PHE A 113 -13.55 7.21 16.25
N LEU A 114 -14.22 6.44 15.39
CA LEU A 114 -15.44 5.71 15.69
C LEU A 114 -15.12 4.50 16.58
N SER A 115 -16.11 4.07 17.37
CA SER A 115 -16.04 2.79 18.08
C SER A 115 -16.10 1.61 17.10
N GLU A 116 -15.70 0.42 17.55
CA GLU A 116 -15.70 -0.81 16.73
C GLU A 116 -17.08 -1.13 16.13
N GLU A 117 -18.17 -0.89 16.88
CA GLU A 117 -19.55 -1.03 16.39
C GLU A 117 -19.92 0.00 15.33
N GLU A 118 -19.44 1.24 15.47
CA GLU A 118 -19.68 2.32 14.52
C GLU A 118 -18.89 2.11 13.21
N TYR A 119 -17.68 1.54 13.27
CA TYR A 119 -16.95 1.10 12.08
C TYR A 119 -17.67 -0.04 11.35
N ALA A 120 -18.17 -1.05 12.08
CA ALA A 120 -18.92 -2.15 11.48
C ALA A 120 -20.20 -1.67 10.78
N ALA A 121 -20.91 -0.68 11.36
CA ALA A 121 -22.10 -0.08 10.77
C ALA A 121 -21.79 0.79 9.52
N ALA A 122 -20.71 1.59 9.56
CA ALA A 122 -20.29 2.43 8.44
C ALA A 122 -19.90 1.59 7.20
N VAL A 123 -19.13 0.51 7.42
CA VAL A 123 -18.75 -0.43 6.35
C VAL A 123 -19.98 -1.14 5.76
N GLY A 124 -20.90 -1.62 6.62
CA GLY A 124 -22.14 -2.26 6.18
C GLY A 124 -23.09 -1.33 5.41
N GLY A 125 -23.04 -0.02 5.65
CA GLY A 125 -23.84 0.98 4.93
C GLY A 125 -23.29 1.39 3.56
N HIS A 126 -21.98 1.28 3.34
CA HIS A 126 -21.32 1.63 2.07
C HIS A 126 -21.05 0.43 1.16
N TYR A 127 -20.94 -0.77 1.72
CA TYR A 127 -20.74 -2.02 0.99
C TYR A 127 -21.70 -3.06 1.56
N PRO A 128 -22.99 -3.05 1.15
CA PRO A 128 -23.92 -4.09 1.56
C PRO A 128 -23.36 -5.44 1.09
N LEU A 129 -23.03 -6.29 2.05
CA LEU A 129 -22.71 -7.68 1.79
C LEU A 129 -24.03 -8.38 1.50
N ASP A 130 -24.25 -8.76 0.25
CA ASP A 130 -25.32 -9.67 -0.16
C ASP A 130 -25.16 -11.05 0.52
#